data_AF-A0A7X8GVY0-F1
#
_entry.id   AF-A0A7X8GVY0-F1
#
_cell.length_a   1.000
_cell.length_b   1.000
_cell.length_c   1.000
_cell.angle_alpha   90.00
_cell.angle_beta   90.00
_cell.angle_gamma   90.00
#
_symmetry.space_group_name_H-M   'P 1'
#
loop_
_entity.id
_entity.type
_entity.pdbx_description
1 polymer ?
#
loop_
_entity_poly.entity_id
_entity_poly.type
_entity_poly.pdbx_seq_one_letter_code
_entity_poly.pdbx_strand_id
1 'polypeptide(L)'
;LEYKNPSIVKIRTIRLQIMREDMDANPAVRIQYASKYARVSNYWKYFQGQSRGLKRLNVYDKKVALESEFQKWVLKSEETIRKYGNVISDFEGAYKVLDKYEMARQYANEAIFRGSDIMSLAGQFRALHRLMTAEKIDNDRIKYVADVIKKGLPNYFKDYNLSTDKKQFAAMLELYYKDIAPEFQPDIYATIQKKYKGDFSKYTDYVFSKTILINQTAMELFLDAPNKDILEKDPVFQIFVKFYDLYQKWNDETKDAQNKLDKCRRLYMAGLQEMQKDRKFYPDANFTLRLTYGTVKSYYPSDAVYYNYFTTLDGVMEKEDPNNWEFVVPEKLKQLYETKDYGRYASTDEKGNKIMKTCFLTNTDITGGNSGSPVLDGYGNLIGLAFDGNWEAMSGDIAFETELQRTISVDIRYVLFIIDKFAGAQNLIQEMTIIE
;
A
#
# COMPACT_ATOMS: atom_id res chain seq x y z
N LEU A 1 8.40 -0.84 -14.17
CA LEU A 1 8.54 -2.32 -14.27
C LEU A 1 9.95 -2.80 -13.94
N GLU A 2 10.98 -1.98 -14.14
CA GLU A 2 12.38 -2.39 -13.96
C GLU A 2 12.96 -2.02 -12.60
N TYR A 3 12.67 -0.80 -12.11
CA TYR A 3 13.22 -0.31 -10.84
C TYR A 3 12.23 -0.45 -9.67
N LYS A 4 11.15 0.33 -9.67
CA LYS A 4 10.23 0.48 -8.52
C LYS A 4 9.59 -0.84 -8.06
N ASN A 5 8.76 -1.46 -8.88
CA ASN A 5 8.01 -2.66 -8.45
C ASN A 5 8.93 -3.82 -8.04
N PRO A 6 9.98 -4.19 -8.81
CA PRO A 6 10.90 -5.25 -8.39
C PRO A 6 11.62 -4.93 -7.07
N SER A 7 12.04 -3.68 -6.86
CA SER A 7 12.68 -3.25 -5.60
C SER A 7 11.74 -3.42 -4.41
N ILE A 8 10.50 -2.92 -4.53
CA ILE A 8 9.49 -3.04 -3.47
C ILE A 8 9.19 -4.52 -3.17
N VAL A 9 9.02 -5.34 -4.22
CA VAL A 9 8.75 -6.78 -4.07
C VAL A 9 9.90 -7.48 -3.37
N LYS A 10 11.16 -7.24 -3.77
CA LYS A 10 12.35 -7.85 -3.17
C LYS A 10 12.47 -7.51 -1.69
N ILE A 11 12.40 -6.22 -1.36
CA ILE A 11 12.51 -5.71 0.03
C ILE A 11 11.43 -6.32 0.91
N ARG A 12 10.16 -6.27 0.46
CA ARG A 12 9.03 -6.78 1.25
C ARG A 12 9.03 -8.29 1.38
N THR A 13 9.54 -9.03 0.40
CA THR A 13 9.70 -10.49 0.50
C THR A 13 10.57 -10.84 1.71
N ILE A 14 11.72 -10.20 1.85
CA ILE A 14 12.65 -10.43 2.98
C ILE A 14 11.98 -10.05 4.30
N ARG A 15 11.31 -8.90 4.36
CA ARG A 15 10.61 -8.46 5.58
C ARG A 15 9.50 -9.43 5.99
N LEU A 16 8.67 -9.86 5.04
CA LEU A 16 7.57 -10.80 5.29
C LEU A 16 8.11 -12.15 5.73
N GLN A 17 9.21 -12.63 5.15
CA GLN A 17 9.85 -13.86 5.61
C GLN A 17 10.29 -13.76 7.08
N ILE A 18 11.00 -12.69 7.45
CA ILE A 18 11.44 -12.47 8.84
C ILE A 18 10.25 -12.39 9.80
N MET A 19 9.20 -11.64 9.44
CA MET A 19 7.98 -11.57 10.25
C MET A 19 7.34 -12.94 10.38
N ARG A 20 7.19 -13.68 9.28
CA ARG A 20 6.51 -14.99 9.24
C ARG A 20 7.22 -16.00 10.13
N GLU A 21 8.55 -16.08 10.04
CA GLU A 21 9.36 -16.97 10.87
C GLU A 21 9.10 -16.75 12.37
N ASP A 22 9.09 -15.49 12.83
CA ASP A 22 8.83 -15.18 14.24
C ASP A 22 7.36 -15.33 14.65
N MET A 23 6.41 -15.00 13.75
CA MET A 23 4.97 -15.17 13.96
C MET A 23 4.54 -16.64 14.01
N ASP A 24 5.21 -17.51 13.26
CA ASP A 24 4.98 -18.96 13.29
C ASP A 24 5.55 -19.57 14.58
N ALA A 25 6.70 -19.08 15.04
CA ALA A 25 7.36 -19.56 16.25
C ALA A 25 6.68 -19.09 17.57
N ASN A 26 5.99 -17.94 17.57
CA ASN A 26 5.41 -17.38 18.80
C ASN A 26 4.03 -16.73 18.58
N PRO A 27 2.94 -17.25 19.19
CA PRO A 27 1.59 -16.68 19.08
C PRO A 27 1.47 -15.22 19.56
N ALA A 28 2.25 -14.79 20.55
CA ALA A 28 2.25 -13.40 20.99
C ALA A 28 2.80 -12.48 19.89
N VAL A 29 3.89 -12.87 19.24
CA VAL A 29 4.45 -12.12 18.09
C VAL A 29 3.46 -12.13 16.92
N ARG A 30 2.76 -13.24 16.69
CA ARG A 30 1.69 -13.32 15.70
C ARG A 30 0.63 -12.25 15.93
N ILE A 31 0.15 -12.07 17.16
CA ILE A 31 -0.84 -11.05 17.51
C ILE A 31 -0.25 -9.65 17.31
N GLN A 32 0.98 -9.40 17.78
CA GLN A 32 1.65 -8.11 17.66
C GLN A 32 1.90 -7.69 16.19
N TYR A 33 2.24 -8.65 15.31
CA TYR A 33 2.66 -8.36 13.94
C TYR A 33 1.60 -8.64 12.88
N ALA A 34 0.45 -9.26 13.20
CA ALA A 34 -0.60 -9.60 12.23
C ALA A 34 -0.99 -8.42 11.33
N SER A 35 -1.32 -7.26 11.93
CA SER A 35 -1.69 -6.04 11.20
C SER A 35 -0.53 -5.44 10.39
N LYS A 36 0.72 -5.58 10.85
CA LYS A 36 1.91 -5.11 10.13
C LYS A 36 2.18 -6.00 8.91
N TYR A 37 2.15 -7.33 9.11
CA TYR A 37 2.31 -8.34 8.09
C TYR A 37 1.26 -8.20 6.99
N ALA A 38 -0.02 -8.08 7.35
CA ALA A 38 -1.12 -7.93 6.39
C ALA A 38 -0.94 -6.68 5.51
N ARG A 39 -0.60 -5.53 6.10
CA ARG A 39 -0.34 -4.28 5.37
C ARG A 39 0.82 -4.42 4.37
N VAL A 40 1.92 -5.05 4.79
CA VAL A 40 3.08 -5.27 3.92
C VAL A 40 2.74 -6.25 2.80
N SER A 41 2.06 -7.36 3.13
CA SER A 41 1.64 -8.44 2.23
C SER A 41 0.66 -7.97 1.16
N ASN A 42 -0.34 -7.16 1.51
CA ASN A 42 -1.32 -6.64 0.55
C ASN A 42 -0.65 -5.89 -0.60
N TYR A 43 0.20 -4.91 -0.27
CA TYR A 43 0.89 -4.13 -1.30
C TYR A 43 2.04 -4.91 -1.96
N TRP A 44 2.67 -5.87 -1.27
CA TRP A 44 3.64 -6.80 -1.88
C TRP A 44 3.01 -7.60 -3.01
N LYS A 45 1.85 -8.20 -2.72
CA LYS A 45 1.01 -8.90 -3.70
C LYS A 45 0.56 -7.96 -4.81
N TYR A 46 0.01 -6.79 -4.49
CA TYR A 46 -0.39 -5.78 -5.47
C TYR A 46 0.72 -5.45 -6.49
N PHE A 47 1.96 -5.19 -6.07
CA PHE A 47 3.04 -4.85 -7.00
C PHE A 47 3.46 -6.03 -7.89
N GLN A 48 3.34 -7.27 -7.41
CA GLN A 48 3.50 -8.46 -8.24
C GLN A 48 2.39 -8.55 -9.29
N GLY A 49 1.13 -8.37 -8.86
CA GLY A 49 -0.04 -8.37 -9.73
C GLY A 49 0.01 -7.28 -10.80
N GLN A 50 0.30 -6.04 -10.41
CA GLN A 50 0.48 -4.91 -11.32
C GLN A 50 1.56 -5.21 -12.35
N SER A 51 2.73 -5.71 -11.91
CA SER A 51 3.83 -6.00 -12.84
C SER A 51 3.46 -7.09 -13.85
N ARG A 52 2.75 -8.13 -13.40
CA ARG A 52 2.24 -9.19 -14.28
C ARG A 52 1.20 -8.66 -15.26
N GLY A 53 0.24 -7.85 -14.77
CA GLY A 53 -0.83 -7.25 -15.59
C GLY A 53 -0.28 -6.33 -16.67
N LEU A 54 0.62 -5.40 -16.32
CA LEU A 54 1.24 -4.49 -17.28
C LEU A 54 1.99 -5.21 -18.40
N LYS A 55 2.71 -6.30 -18.07
CA LYS A 55 3.40 -7.14 -19.06
C LYS A 55 2.42 -7.92 -19.92
N ARG A 56 1.45 -8.61 -19.31
CA ARG A 56 0.44 -9.42 -20.02
C ARG A 56 -0.37 -8.59 -21.02
N LEU A 57 -0.67 -7.34 -20.67
CA LEU A 57 -1.50 -6.42 -21.47
C LEU A 57 -0.69 -5.54 -22.44
N ASN A 58 0.63 -5.75 -22.55
CA ASN A 58 1.56 -4.94 -23.35
C ASN A 58 1.37 -3.43 -23.12
N VAL A 59 1.20 -3.02 -21.86
CA VAL A 59 0.84 -1.63 -21.52
C VAL A 59 1.95 -0.65 -21.92
N TYR A 60 3.22 -1.06 -21.78
CA TYR A 60 4.36 -0.25 -22.21
C TYR A 60 4.25 0.12 -23.70
N ASP A 61 4.11 -0.88 -24.57
CA ASP A 61 4.01 -0.67 -26.02
C ASP A 61 2.80 0.19 -26.39
N LYS A 62 1.65 -0.02 -25.71
CA LYS A 62 0.46 0.82 -25.90
C LYS A 62 0.71 2.29 -25.53
N LYS A 63 1.50 2.57 -24.48
CA LYS A 63 1.84 3.95 -24.08
C LYS A 63 2.83 4.58 -25.07
N VAL A 64 3.84 3.82 -25.53
CA VAL A 64 4.77 4.27 -26.57
C VAL A 64 4.05 4.58 -27.89
N ALA A 65 3.09 3.73 -28.27
CA ALA A 65 2.26 3.97 -29.44
C ALA A 65 1.43 5.26 -29.30
N LEU A 66 0.81 5.48 -28.13
CA LEU A 66 0.06 6.72 -27.86
C LEU A 66 0.96 7.96 -27.89
N GLU A 67 2.16 7.89 -27.34
CA GLU A 67 3.14 9.00 -27.39
C GLU A 67 3.58 9.29 -28.83
N SER A 68 3.76 8.24 -29.64
CA SER A 68 4.08 8.38 -31.06
C SER A 68 2.93 8.99 -31.85
N GLU A 69 1.68 8.60 -31.58
CA GLU A 69 0.49 9.20 -32.16
C GLU A 69 0.34 10.67 -31.77
N PHE A 70 0.59 10.97 -30.49
CA PHE A 70 0.59 12.33 -29.97
C PHE A 70 1.61 13.21 -30.70
N GLN A 71 2.86 12.76 -30.85
CA GLN A 71 3.88 13.51 -31.60
C GLN A 71 3.45 13.76 -33.05
N LYS A 72 2.92 12.75 -33.74
CA LYS A 72 2.42 12.90 -35.12
C LYS A 72 1.28 13.91 -35.20
N TRP A 73 0.37 13.91 -34.23
CA TRP A 73 -0.71 14.89 -34.14
C TRP A 73 -0.19 16.31 -33.88
N VAL A 74 0.77 16.47 -32.98
CA VAL A 74 1.38 17.76 -32.65
C VAL A 74 1.99 18.43 -33.88
N LEU A 75 2.55 17.66 -34.82
CA LEU A 75 3.17 18.19 -36.04
C LEU A 75 2.16 18.65 -37.11
N LYS A 76 0.85 18.50 -36.90
CA LYS A 76 -0.17 18.85 -37.92
C LYS A 76 -0.43 20.35 -38.08
N SER A 77 -0.10 21.18 -37.09
CA SER A 77 -0.26 22.64 -37.19
C SER A 77 0.78 23.40 -36.39
N GLU A 78 1.05 24.64 -36.79
CA GLU A 78 1.93 25.54 -36.04
C GLU A 78 1.42 25.82 -34.62
N GLU A 79 0.10 25.83 -34.43
CA GLU A 79 -0.52 26.03 -33.13
C GLU A 79 -0.19 24.89 -32.16
N THR A 80 -0.36 23.64 -32.60
CA THR A 80 -0.08 22.46 -31.77
C THR A 80 1.42 22.30 -31.52
N ILE A 81 2.27 22.60 -32.51
CA ILE A 81 3.73 22.63 -32.33
C ILE A 81 4.11 23.63 -31.23
N ARG A 82 3.56 24.84 -31.28
CA ARG A 82 3.87 25.90 -30.29
C ARG A 82 3.47 25.50 -28.87
N LYS A 83 2.32 24.83 -28.70
CA LYS A 83 1.82 24.41 -27.38
C LYS A 83 2.50 23.16 -26.84
N TYR A 84 2.74 22.17 -27.70
CA TYR A 84 3.01 20.78 -27.29
C TYR A 84 4.30 20.18 -27.87
N GLY A 85 5.00 20.88 -28.77
CA GLY A 85 6.17 20.37 -29.52
C GLY A 85 7.28 19.77 -28.67
N ASN A 86 7.51 20.31 -27.47
CA ASN A 86 8.58 19.89 -26.58
C ASN A 86 8.14 18.86 -25.53
N VAL A 87 6.86 18.49 -25.46
CA VAL A 87 6.33 17.71 -24.31
C VAL A 87 7.05 16.37 -24.13
N ILE A 88 7.27 15.62 -25.21
CA ILE A 88 7.90 14.30 -25.14
C ILE A 88 9.41 14.40 -24.88
N SER A 89 10.13 15.28 -25.57
CA SER A 89 11.56 15.49 -25.30
C SER A 89 11.81 16.03 -23.90
N ASP A 90 10.89 16.83 -23.37
CA ASP A 90 10.93 17.31 -22.00
C ASP A 90 10.65 16.20 -20.98
N PHE A 91 9.75 15.26 -21.29
CA PHE A 91 9.56 14.04 -20.49
C PHE A 91 10.84 13.20 -20.43
N GLU A 92 11.43 12.87 -21.58
CA GLU A 92 12.65 12.08 -21.67
C GLU A 92 13.81 12.72 -20.90
N GLY A 93 14.00 14.03 -21.08
CA GLY A 93 15.03 14.78 -20.36
C GLY A 93 14.82 14.79 -18.85
N ALA A 94 13.58 14.89 -18.37
CA ALA A 94 13.26 14.83 -16.95
C ALA A 94 13.51 13.43 -16.38
N TYR A 95 13.00 12.37 -17.02
CA TYR A 95 13.18 10.99 -16.54
C TYR A 95 14.64 10.57 -16.52
N LYS A 96 15.47 10.98 -17.49
CA LYS A 96 16.91 10.73 -17.47
C LYS A 96 17.61 11.23 -16.19
N VAL A 97 17.15 12.34 -15.61
CA VAL A 97 17.68 12.86 -14.34
C VAL A 97 17.13 12.07 -13.16
N LEU A 98 15.84 11.76 -13.17
CA LEU A 98 15.16 11.06 -12.07
C LEU A 98 15.62 9.60 -11.92
N ASP A 99 15.80 8.90 -13.04
CA ASP A 99 16.16 7.47 -13.08
C ASP A 99 17.49 7.18 -12.37
N LYS A 100 18.43 8.13 -12.39
CA LYS A 100 19.70 8.04 -11.67
C LYS A 100 19.51 7.77 -10.17
N TYR A 101 18.45 8.32 -9.56
CA TYR A 101 18.21 8.25 -8.12
C TYR A 101 17.08 7.29 -7.75
N GLU A 102 16.30 6.81 -8.73
CA GLU A 102 15.05 6.09 -8.48
C GLU A 102 15.27 4.84 -7.61
N MET A 103 16.25 4.00 -7.95
CA MET A 103 16.51 2.78 -7.18
C MET A 103 16.94 3.10 -5.74
N ALA A 104 17.88 4.03 -5.55
CA ALA A 104 18.33 4.43 -4.21
C ALA A 104 17.19 5.03 -3.36
N ARG A 105 16.31 5.83 -3.97
CA ARG A 105 15.12 6.37 -3.32
C ARG A 105 14.14 5.30 -2.90
N GLN A 106 13.87 4.31 -3.76
CA GLN A 106 12.96 3.23 -3.42
C GLN A 106 13.50 2.39 -2.26
N TYR A 107 14.80 2.07 -2.26
CA TYR A 107 15.42 1.34 -1.15
C TYR A 107 15.47 2.17 0.14
N ALA A 108 15.79 3.47 0.06
CA ALA A 108 15.75 4.35 1.22
C ALA A 108 14.35 4.39 1.85
N ASN A 109 13.29 4.51 1.03
CA ASN A 109 11.91 4.52 1.52
C ASN A 109 11.46 3.18 2.09
N GLU A 110 11.68 2.08 1.37
CA GLU A 110 11.10 0.77 1.71
C GLU A 110 11.95 -0.07 2.66
N ALA A 111 13.28 -0.05 2.50
CA ALA A 111 14.21 -0.81 3.34
C ALA A 111 14.68 -0.01 4.54
N ILE A 112 14.97 1.29 4.39
CA ILE A 112 15.55 2.07 5.50
C ILE A 112 14.45 2.70 6.35
N PHE A 113 13.70 3.67 5.81
CA PHE A 113 12.76 4.46 6.61
C PHE A 113 11.55 3.67 7.11
N ARG A 114 11.13 2.64 6.35
CA ARG A 114 9.96 1.81 6.68
C ARG A 114 10.30 0.35 6.91
N GLY A 115 11.56 -0.05 6.76
CA GLY A 115 11.93 -1.46 6.71
C GLY A 115 12.04 -2.12 8.08
N SER A 116 12.19 -1.33 9.14
CA SER A 116 12.12 -1.76 10.54
C SER A 116 11.24 -0.80 11.36
N ASP A 117 10.69 -1.29 12.46
CA ASP A 117 9.80 -0.53 13.34
C ASP A 117 10.57 0.63 13.99
N ILE A 118 11.79 0.38 14.47
CA ILE A 118 12.58 1.42 15.14
C ILE A 118 13.03 2.55 14.20
N MET A 119 13.28 2.26 12.92
CA MET A 119 13.59 3.31 11.93
C MET A 119 12.36 4.16 11.61
N SER A 120 11.18 3.53 11.56
CA SER A 120 9.91 4.24 11.40
C SER A 120 9.64 5.14 12.61
N LEU A 121 9.95 4.67 13.82
CA LEU A 121 9.85 5.43 15.06
C LEU A 121 10.86 6.60 15.08
N ALA A 122 12.12 6.37 14.73
CA ALA A 122 13.15 7.41 14.68
C ALA A 122 12.75 8.58 13.77
N GLY A 123 12.08 8.29 12.64
CA GLY A 123 11.56 9.33 11.74
C GLY A 123 10.53 10.26 12.37
N GLN A 124 9.80 9.83 13.41
CA GLN A 124 8.85 10.68 14.14
C GLN A 124 9.57 11.78 14.94
N PHE A 125 10.80 11.51 15.38
CA PHE A 125 11.62 12.47 16.15
C PHE A 125 12.24 13.57 15.28
N ARG A 126 12.18 13.48 13.94
CA ARG A 126 12.74 14.51 13.04
C ARG A 126 12.10 15.89 13.25
N ALA A 127 10.78 15.93 13.43
CA ALA A 127 10.07 17.19 13.65
C ALA A 127 10.48 17.83 14.99
N LEU A 128 10.64 17.00 16.03
CA LEU A 128 11.09 17.42 17.35
C LEU A 128 12.55 17.93 17.30
N HIS A 129 13.45 17.17 16.67
CA HIS A 129 14.85 17.55 16.45
C HIS A 129 14.96 18.91 15.77
N ARG A 130 14.27 19.11 14.64
CA ARG A 130 14.27 20.38 13.91
C ARG A 130 13.83 21.58 14.78
N LEU A 131 12.87 21.38 15.68
CA LEU A 131 12.42 22.44 16.58
C LEU A 131 13.45 22.75 17.66
N MET A 132 14.14 21.74 18.18
CA MET A 132 15.21 21.91 19.18
C MET A 132 16.50 22.50 18.60
N THR A 133 16.69 22.46 17.27
CA THR A 133 17.85 23.01 16.56
C THR A 133 17.54 24.28 15.76
N ALA A 134 16.33 24.84 15.87
CA ALA A 134 15.96 26.05 15.17
C ALA A 134 16.71 27.28 15.72
N GLU A 135 16.94 28.29 14.88
CA GLU A 135 17.53 29.58 15.33
C GLU A 135 16.69 30.23 16.43
N LYS A 136 15.36 30.14 16.30
CA LYS A 136 14.40 30.57 17.31
C LYS A 136 13.72 29.35 17.91
N ILE A 137 14.02 29.08 19.18
CA ILE A 137 13.43 27.99 19.95
C ILE A 137 12.00 28.34 20.39
N ASP A 138 11.06 27.45 20.08
CA ASP A 138 9.65 27.54 20.47
C ASP A 138 9.34 26.38 21.43
N ASN A 139 9.44 26.65 22.73
CA ASN A 139 9.30 25.64 23.77
C ASN A 139 7.87 25.05 23.84
N ASP A 140 6.85 25.86 23.57
CA ASP A 140 5.46 25.38 23.58
C ASP A 140 5.22 24.39 22.44
N ARG A 141 5.77 24.69 21.25
CA ARG A 141 5.69 23.77 20.12
C ARG A 141 6.53 22.51 20.31
N ILE A 142 7.72 22.61 20.91
CA ILE A 142 8.53 21.45 21.29
C ILE A 142 7.74 20.54 22.22
N LYS A 143 7.15 21.10 23.29
CA LYS A 143 6.33 20.36 24.25
C LYS A 143 5.13 19.69 23.57
N TYR A 144 4.41 20.42 22.73
CA TYR A 144 3.27 19.87 21.98
C TYR A 144 3.69 18.65 21.13
N VAL A 145 4.78 18.77 20.35
CA VAL A 145 5.27 17.67 19.52
C VAL A 145 5.73 16.49 20.37
N ALA A 146 6.43 16.75 21.47
CA ALA A 146 6.87 15.71 22.40
C ALA A 146 5.68 14.96 23.02
N ASP A 147 4.63 15.68 23.45
CA ASP A 147 3.40 15.09 23.99
C ASP A 147 2.67 14.22 22.94
N VAL A 148 2.65 14.65 21.66
CA VAL A 148 2.05 13.85 20.58
C VAL A 148 2.82 12.55 20.36
N ILE A 149 4.16 12.58 20.34
CA ILE A 149 4.98 11.38 20.23
C ILE A 149 4.74 10.48 21.45
N LYS A 150 4.74 11.06 22.66
CA LYS A 150 4.57 10.34 23.94
C LYS A 150 3.24 9.58 23.99
N LYS A 151 2.15 10.22 23.56
CA LYS A 151 0.81 9.60 23.46
C LYS A 151 0.76 8.40 22.51
N GLY A 152 1.65 8.34 21.52
CA GLY A 152 1.74 7.22 20.57
C GLY A 152 2.54 6.02 21.09
N LEU A 153 3.40 6.20 22.09
CA LEU A 153 4.32 5.14 22.55
C LEU A 153 3.61 3.87 23.05
N PRO A 154 2.51 3.93 23.84
CA PRO A 154 1.84 2.71 24.30
C PRO A 154 1.34 1.84 23.15
N ASN A 155 0.76 2.46 22.11
CA ASN A 155 0.30 1.76 20.92
C ASN A 155 1.45 1.18 20.10
N TYR A 156 2.58 1.88 20.03
CA TYR A 156 3.79 1.36 19.39
C TYR A 156 4.33 0.13 20.12
N PHE A 157 4.54 0.21 21.44
CA PHE A 157 5.16 -0.84 22.23
C PHE A 157 4.28 -2.06 22.43
N LYS A 158 2.95 -1.90 22.46
CA LYS A 158 2.00 -3.01 22.50
C LYS A 158 2.29 -4.03 21.38
N ASP A 159 2.60 -3.53 20.19
CA ASP A 159 2.81 -4.33 18.98
C ASP A 159 4.30 -4.46 18.59
N TYR A 160 5.23 -4.06 19.47
CA TYR A 160 6.67 -4.08 19.19
C TYR A 160 7.32 -5.39 19.67
N ASN A 161 8.13 -6.01 18.80
CA ASN A 161 8.98 -7.13 19.16
C ASN A 161 10.45 -6.82 18.83
N LEU A 162 11.27 -6.68 19.87
CA LEU A 162 12.68 -6.32 19.77
C LEU A 162 13.49 -7.30 18.90
N SER A 163 13.25 -8.61 19.03
CA SER A 163 14.00 -9.63 18.29
C SER A 163 13.68 -9.57 16.80
N THR A 164 12.40 -9.51 16.44
CA THR A 164 11.95 -9.38 15.05
C THR A 164 12.48 -8.10 14.41
N ASP A 165 12.43 -6.98 15.14
CA ASP A 165 12.87 -5.68 14.66
C ASP A 165 14.40 -5.62 14.43
N LYS A 166 15.21 -6.21 15.32
CA LYS A 166 16.66 -6.38 15.08
C LYS A 166 16.96 -7.13 13.80
N LYS A 167 16.26 -8.24 13.55
CA LYS A 167 16.43 -9.05 12.32
C LYS A 167 16.09 -8.21 11.09
N GLN A 168 14.99 -7.47 11.11
CA GLN A 168 14.61 -6.58 10.00
C GLN A 168 15.63 -5.47 9.80
N PHE A 169 16.04 -4.78 10.86
CA PHE A 169 17.01 -3.70 10.79
C PHE A 169 18.33 -4.16 10.15
N ALA A 170 18.90 -5.28 10.62
CA ALA A 170 20.13 -5.84 10.07
C ALA A 170 19.97 -6.21 8.59
N ALA A 171 18.91 -6.97 8.26
CA ALA A 171 18.66 -7.43 6.90
C ALA A 171 18.44 -6.27 5.92
N MET A 172 17.75 -5.20 6.34
CA MET A 172 17.49 -4.05 5.48
C MET A 172 18.74 -3.19 5.24
N LEU A 173 19.59 -3.00 6.26
CA LEU A 173 20.88 -2.33 6.08
C LEU A 173 21.80 -3.14 5.15
N GLU A 174 21.85 -4.45 5.34
CA GLU A 174 22.65 -5.33 4.49
C GLU A 174 22.14 -5.31 3.03
N LEU A 175 20.82 -5.40 2.85
CA LEU A 175 20.20 -5.37 1.53
C LEU A 175 20.50 -4.07 0.79
N TYR A 176 20.36 -2.93 1.47
CA TYR A 176 20.71 -1.63 0.89
C TYR A 176 22.19 -1.56 0.51
N TYR A 177 23.10 -2.02 1.38
CA TYR A 177 24.53 -2.04 1.09
C TYR A 177 24.89 -2.86 -0.15
N LYS A 178 24.23 -4.01 -0.35
CA LYS A 178 24.52 -4.92 -1.46
C LYS A 178 23.97 -4.41 -2.80
N ASP A 179 22.77 -3.84 -2.78
CA ASP A 179 22.04 -3.53 -4.02
C ASP A 179 22.20 -2.08 -4.50
N ILE A 180 22.59 -1.16 -3.62
CA ILE A 180 22.70 0.26 -3.95
C ILE A 180 24.16 0.66 -4.17
N ALA A 181 24.42 1.44 -5.23
CA ALA A 181 25.78 1.84 -5.58
C ALA A 181 26.44 2.71 -4.47
N PRO A 182 27.76 2.60 -4.23
CA PRO A 182 28.46 3.26 -3.12
C PRO A 182 28.27 4.79 -3.05
N GLU A 183 28.09 5.47 -4.17
CA GLU A 183 27.84 6.92 -4.22
C GLU A 183 26.50 7.34 -3.58
N PHE A 184 25.57 6.39 -3.40
CA PHE A 184 24.28 6.58 -2.75
C PHE A 184 24.23 5.98 -1.34
N GLN A 185 25.38 5.58 -0.79
CA GLN A 185 25.50 4.97 0.52
C GLN A 185 26.03 5.98 1.56
N PRO A 186 25.39 6.12 2.75
CA PRO A 186 25.97 6.91 3.84
C PRO A 186 27.26 6.28 4.38
N ASP A 187 28.08 7.13 4.99
CA ASP A 187 29.37 6.78 5.62
C ASP A 187 29.28 5.74 6.75
N ILE A 188 28.08 5.45 7.27
CA ILE A 188 27.87 4.35 8.23
C ILE A 188 28.41 3.02 7.69
N TYR A 189 28.33 2.80 6.37
CA TYR A 189 28.77 1.55 5.78
C TYR A 189 30.30 1.39 5.86
N ALA A 190 31.06 2.48 5.76
CA ALA A 190 32.50 2.44 6.01
C ALA A 190 32.81 2.03 7.47
N THR A 191 31.98 2.45 8.43
CA THR A 191 32.09 2.05 9.83
C THR A 191 31.76 0.56 10.02
N ILE A 192 30.70 0.07 9.38
CA ILE A 192 30.30 -1.35 9.42
C ILE A 192 31.41 -2.23 8.82
N GLN A 193 31.96 -1.84 7.67
CA GLN A 193 33.05 -2.59 7.04
C GLN A 193 34.32 -2.60 7.88
N LYS A 194 34.76 -1.45 8.42
CA LYS A 194 36.02 -1.37 9.18
C LYS A 194 35.93 -1.95 10.59
N LYS A 195 34.93 -1.56 11.38
CA LYS A 195 34.83 -1.93 12.81
C LYS A 195 34.12 -3.26 13.02
N TYR A 196 33.15 -3.58 12.18
CA TYR A 196 32.32 -4.78 12.32
C TYR A 196 32.61 -5.83 11.24
N LYS A 197 33.59 -5.60 10.35
CA LYS A 197 34.03 -6.53 9.31
C LYS A 197 32.90 -6.97 8.37
N GLY A 198 31.94 -6.08 8.11
CA GLY A 198 30.76 -6.37 7.28
C GLY A 198 29.67 -7.16 7.99
N ASP A 199 29.77 -7.38 9.32
CA ASP A 199 28.76 -8.08 10.12
C ASP A 199 27.65 -7.11 10.56
N PHE A 200 26.56 -7.08 9.79
CA PHE A 200 25.40 -6.22 10.04
C PHE A 200 24.66 -6.59 11.33
N SER A 201 24.67 -7.87 11.73
CA SER A 201 24.06 -8.32 12.99
C SER A 201 24.81 -7.76 14.19
N LYS A 202 26.16 -7.84 14.21
CA LYS A 202 26.97 -7.25 15.29
C LYS A 202 26.83 -5.74 15.38
N TYR A 203 26.77 -5.05 14.24
CA TYR A 203 26.51 -3.61 14.22
C TYR A 203 25.13 -3.29 14.82
N THR A 204 24.11 -4.07 14.44
CA THR A 204 22.76 -3.93 14.97
C THR A 204 22.71 -4.14 16.48
N ASP A 205 23.41 -5.15 17.01
CA ASP A 205 23.48 -5.38 18.46
C ASP A 205 24.10 -4.19 19.20
N TYR A 206 25.18 -3.61 18.66
CA TYR A 206 25.75 -2.37 19.20
C TYR A 206 24.72 -1.24 19.22
N VAL A 207 24.10 -0.95 18.08
CA VAL A 207 23.12 0.13 17.92
C VAL A 207 21.97 -0.02 18.93
N PHE A 208 21.39 -1.21 19.00
CA PHE A 208 20.26 -1.49 19.88
C PHE A 208 20.65 -1.52 21.37
N SER A 209 21.91 -1.82 21.71
CA SER A 209 22.39 -1.74 23.10
C SER A 209 22.56 -0.31 23.63
N LYS A 210 22.55 0.69 22.73
CA LYS A 210 22.86 2.09 23.04
C LYS A 210 21.72 3.05 22.79
N THR A 211 20.74 2.66 21.99
CA THR A 211 19.60 3.52 21.66
C THR A 211 18.59 3.62 22.81
N ILE A 212 17.99 4.80 22.97
CA ILE A 212 16.87 5.00 23.90
C ILE A 212 15.55 4.48 23.32
N LEU A 213 15.46 4.33 21.99
CA LEU A 213 14.20 4.09 21.28
C LEU A 213 13.59 2.69 21.51
N ILE A 214 14.35 1.75 22.08
CA ILE A 214 13.85 0.42 22.43
C ILE A 214 13.18 0.36 23.82
N ASN A 215 13.24 1.44 24.60
CA ASN A 215 12.76 1.46 25.98
C ASN A 215 11.68 2.54 26.15
N GLN A 216 10.45 2.10 26.43
CA GLN A 216 9.31 3.00 26.58
C GLN A 216 9.54 4.05 27.67
N THR A 217 9.96 3.63 28.85
CA THR A 217 10.20 4.54 29.98
C THR A 217 11.31 5.55 29.68
N ALA A 218 12.41 5.11 29.06
CA ALA A 218 13.50 6.01 28.67
C ALA A 218 13.03 7.07 27.67
N MET A 219 12.20 6.69 26.69
CA MET A 219 11.61 7.65 25.76
C MET A 219 10.59 8.57 26.43
N GLU A 220 9.75 8.08 27.34
CA GLU A 220 8.81 8.92 28.07
C GLU A 220 9.53 9.98 28.91
N LEU A 221 10.63 9.60 29.58
CA LEU A 221 11.50 10.52 30.31
C LEU A 221 12.20 11.52 29.39
N PHE A 222 12.69 11.07 28.23
CA PHE A 222 13.25 11.97 27.22
C PHE A 222 12.20 12.98 26.71
N LEU A 223 10.97 12.55 26.49
CA LEU A 223 9.89 13.41 25.98
C LEU A 223 9.37 14.40 27.03
N ASP A 224 9.50 14.11 28.32
CA ASP A 224 9.20 15.07 29.39
C ASP A 224 10.20 16.22 29.45
N ALA A 225 11.45 15.98 29.04
CA ALA A 225 12.50 17.00 28.96
C ALA A 225 13.37 16.80 27.71
N PRO A 226 12.85 17.13 26.50
CA PRO A 226 13.57 16.89 25.25
C PRO A 226 14.92 17.58 25.22
N ASN A 227 15.96 16.83 24.87
CA ASN A 227 17.32 17.35 24.80
C ASN A 227 17.97 16.98 23.45
N LYS A 228 18.39 17.99 22.68
CA LYS A 228 18.99 17.77 21.36
C LYS A 228 20.25 16.91 21.40
N ASP A 229 21.11 17.08 22.40
CA ASP A 229 22.40 16.39 22.46
C ASP A 229 22.23 14.90 22.76
N ILE A 230 21.19 14.54 23.52
CA ILE A 230 20.81 13.13 23.76
C ILE A 230 20.34 12.50 22.45
N LEU A 231 19.42 13.17 21.73
CA LEU A 231 18.86 12.65 20.49
C LEU A 231 19.90 12.56 19.36
N GLU A 232 20.75 13.57 19.22
CA GLU A 232 21.82 13.61 18.21
C GLU A 232 22.92 12.57 18.45
N LYS A 233 23.05 12.06 19.68
CA LYS A 233 23.97 10.97 20.04
C LYS A 233 23.32 9.59 19.98
N ASP A 234 21.99 9.50 19.82
CA ASP A 234 21.30 8.23 19.68
C ASP A 234 21.71 7.55 18.35
N PRO A 235 22.24 6.32 18.39
CA PRO A 235 22.79 5.68 17.18
C PRO A 235 21.73 5.36 16.13
N VAL A 236 20.48 5.06 16.51
CA VAL A 236 19.41 4.82 15.54
C VAL A 236 19.02 6.14 14.88
N PHE A 237 18.88 7.20 15.67
CA PHE A 237 18.56 8.52 15.12
C PHE A 237 19.66 9.04 14.18
N GLN A 238 20.94 8.85 14.53
CA GLN A 238 22.07 9.19 13.65
C GLN A 238 22.01 8.45 12.31
N ILE A 239 21.69 7.15 12.32
CA ILE A 239 21.53 6.38 11.09
C ILE A 239 20.37 6.94 10.27
N PHE A 240 19.21 7.19 10.90
CA PHE A 240 18.06 7.79 10.22
C PHE A 240 18.42 9.12 9.56
N VAL A 241 19.05 10.04 10.29
CA VAL A 241 19.45 11.37 9.78
C VAL A 241 20.40 11.25 8.60
N LYS A 242 21.41 10.37 8.66
CA LYS A 242 22.37 10.19 7.54
C LYS A 242 21.70 9.74 6.24
N PHE A 243 20.74 8.81 6.32
CA PHE A 243 19.96 8.44 5.13
C PHE A 243 19.00 9.55 4.70
N TYR A 244 18.40 10.25 5.66
CA TYR A 244 17.49 11.35 5.38
C TYR A 244 18.18 12.51 4.66
N ASP A 245 19.40 12.88 5.07
CA ASP A 245 20.19 13.95 4.45
C ASP A 245 20.56 13.61 2.99
N LEU A 246 20.96 12.36 2.72
CA LEU A 246 21.17 11.88 1.35
C LEU A 246 19.89 11.96 0.53
N TYR A 247 18.77 11.50 1.10
CA TYR A 247 17.47 11.55 0.44
C TYR A 247 17.05 13.00 0.09
N GLN A 248 17.29 13.94 1.01
CA GLN A 248 17.03 15.36 0.80
C GLN A 248 17.94 15.95 -0.27
N LYS A 249 19.23 15.62 -0.26
CA LYS A 249 20.17 16.03 -1.31
C LYS A 249 19.67 15.58 -2.69
N TRP A 250 19.22 14.34 -2.83
CA TRP A 250 18.66 13.88 -4.09
C TRP A 250 17.40 14.67 -4.47
N ASN A 251 16.51 14.96 -3.51
CA ASN A 251 15.31 15.77 -3.78
C ASN A 251 15.67 17.13 -4.36
N ASP A 252 16.67 17.81 -3.80
CA ASP A 252 17.17 19.08 -4.31
C ASP A 252 17.78 18.93 -5.71
N GLU A 253 18.63 17.91 -5.93
CA GLU A 253 19.25 17.64 -7.24
C GLU A 253 18.23 17.31 -8.35
N THR A 254 17.06 16.80 -7.99
CA THR A 254 16.00 16.45 -8.97
C THR A 254 14.86 17.47 -9.07
N LYS A 255 14.90 18.55 -8.28
CA LYS A 255 13.77 19.48 -8.14
C LYS A 255 13.33 20.07 -9.49
N ASP A 256 14.28 20.49 -10.31
CA ASP A 256 13.99 21.09 -11.62
C ASP A 256 13.44 20.06 -12.60
N ALA A 257 13.96 18.83 -12.57
CA ALA A 257 13.42 17.72 -13.37
C ALA A 257 11.98 17.39 -12.96
N GLN A 258 11.66 17.43 -11.66
CA GLN A 258 10.29 17.21 -11.17
C GLN A 258 9.35 18.34 -11.61
N ASN A 259 9.76 19.61 -11.48
CA ASN A 259 8.98 20.76 -11.95
C ASN A 259 8.70 20.68 -13.46
N LYS A 260 9.72 20.28 -14.23
CA LYS A 260 9.61 20.03 -15.66
C LYS A 260 8.60 18.92 -15.95
N LEU A 261 8.68 17.81 -15.23
CA LEU A 261 7.77 16.67 -15.35
C LEU A 261 6.30 17.06 -15.08
N ASP A 262 6.05 17.86 -14.04
CA ASP A 262 4.70 18.30 -13.69
C ASP A 262 4.09 19.24 -14.75
N LYS A 263 4.92 20.12 -15.34
CA LYS A 263 4.53 20.91 -16.51
C LYS A 263 4.21 20.00 -17.71
N CYS A 264 5.05 19.01 -18.00
CA CYS A 264 4.84 18.07 -19.10
C CYS A 264 3.55 17.27 -18.93
N ARG A 265 3.27 16.74 -17.74
CA ARG A 265 2.03 16.01 -17.43
C ARG A 265 0.80 16.85 -17.74
N ARG A 266 0.78 18.11 -17.31
CA ARG A 266 -0.33 19.03 -17.59
C ARG A 266 -0.52 19.28 -19.08
N LEU A 267 0.57 19.58 -19.80
CA LEU A 267 0.50 19.87 -21.24
C LEU A 267 0.14 18.61 -22.05
N TYR A 268 0.68 17.46 -21.67
CA TYR A 268 0.39 16.19 -22.33
C TYR A 268 -1.10 15.83 -22.21
N MET A 269 -1.68 15.92 -21.00
CA MET A 269 -3.10 15.66 -20.82
C MET A 269 -3.99 16.65 -21.57
N ALA A 270 -3.64 17.94 -21.58
CA ALA A 270 -4.35 18.94 -22.38
C ALA A 270 -4.30 18.62 -23.88
N GLY A 271 -3.13 18.27 -24.40
CA GLY A 271 -2.99 17.88 -25.81
C GLY A 271 -3.71 16.57 -26.14
N LEU A 272 -3.73 15.57 -25.24
CA LEU A 272 -4.50 14.35 -25.44
C LEU A 272 -6.01 14.63 -25.53
N GLN A 273 -6.53 15.55 -24.71
CA GLN A 273 -7.93 15.97 -24.78
C GLN A 273 -8.26 16.70 -26.09
N GLU A 274 -7.34 17.54 -26.59
CA GLU A 274 -7.50 18.19 -27.90
C GLU A 274 -7.40 17.19 -29.07
N MET A 275 -6.52 16.19 -28.96
CA MET A 275 -6.31 15.15 -29.97
C MET A 275 -7.48 14.16 -30.04
N GLN A 276 -8.04 13.76 -28.91
CA GLN A 276 -9.04 12.70 -28.79
C GLN A 276 -10.40 13.26 -28.37
N LYS A 277 -10.96 14.18 -29.17
CA LYS A 277 -12.19 14.93 -28.83
C LYS A 277 -13.41 14.07 -28.53
N ASP A 278 -13.49 12.89 -29.15
CA ASP A 278 -14.62 11.96 -28.96
C ASP A 278 -14.46 11.09 -27.71
N ARG A 279 -13.27 11.06 -27.09
CA ARG A 279 -13.00 10.29 -25.89
C ARG A 279 -13.46 11.04 -24.65
N LYS A 280 -14.18 10.34 -23.78
CA LYS A 280 -14.51 10.83 -22.43
C LYS A 280 -13.31 10.63 -21.51
N PHE A 281 -12.79 11.73 -20.97
CA PHE A 281 -11.73 11.72 -19.97
C PHE A 281 -12.32 11.89 -18.58
N TYR A 282 -11.70 11.23 -17.60
CA TYR A 282 -11.92 11.44 -16.18
C TYR A 282 -10.58 11.67 -15.49
N PRO A 283 -10.51 12.51 -14.45
CA PRO A 283 -9.25 12.81 -13.78
C PRO A 283 -8.76 11.60 -12.97
N ASP A 284 -7.44 11.46 -12.83
CA ASP A 284 -6.82 10.47 -11.95
C ASP A 284 -7.35 10.60 -10.51
N ALA A 285 -7.42 9.49 -9.77
CA ALA A 285 -7.86 9.48 -8.37
C ALA A 285 -6.91 10.31 -7.48
N ASN A 286 -7.49 11.13 -6.58
CA ASN A 286 -6.73 12.02 -5.70
C ASN A 286 -7.39 12.21 -4.32
N PHE A 287 -7.99 11.14 -3.77
CA PHE A 287 -8.73 11.15 -2.49
C PHE A 287 -9.95 12.10 -2.45
N THR A 288 -10.54 12.37 -3.61
CA THR A 288 -11.84 13.06 -3.73
C THR A 288 -12.93 12.05 -4.06
N LEU A 289 -14.19 12.41 -3.77
CA LEU A 289 -15.35 11.60 -4.10
C LEU A 289 -15.44 11.38 -5.62
N ARG A 290 -15.65 10.14 -6.05
CA ARG A 290 -15.86 9.73 -7.44
C ARG A 290 -17.07 8.82 -7.56
N LEU A 291 -17.61 8.72 -8.77
CA LEU A 291 -18.66 7.76 -9.14
C LEU A 291 -18.15 6.89 -10.29
N THR A 292 -18.32 5.58 -10.14
CA THR A 292 -18.15 4.60 -11.21
C THR A 292 -19.45 3.80 -11.32
N TYR A 293 -19.80 3.36 -12.52
CA TYR A 293 -21.03 2.63 -12.78
C TYR A 293 -20.78 1.52 -13.79
N GLY A 294 -21.61 0.48 -13.72
CA GLY A 294 -21.44 -0.72 -14.51
C GLY A 294 -22.55 -1.74 -14.23
N THR A 295 -22.26 -2.99 -14.51
CA THR A 295 -23.15 -4.13 -14.31
C THR A 295 -22.47 -5.23 -13.51
N VAL A 296 -23.27 -6.07 -12.87
CA VAL A 296 -22.81 -7.33 -12.29
C VAL A 296 -22.37 -8.24 -13.44
N LYS A 297 -21.10 -8.68 -13.46
CA LYS A 297 -20.50 -9.32 -14.65
C LYS A 297 -19.45 -10.36 -14.27
N SER A 298 -19.57 -11.56 -14.86
CA SER A 298 -18.57 -12.63 -14.81
C SER A 298 -17.33 -12.30 -15.66
N TYR A 299 -16.30 -13.15 -15.64
CA TYR A 299 -15.14 -12.99 -16.50
C TYR A 299 -14.37 -14.30 -16.76
N TYR A 300 -13.48 -14.25 -17.75
CA TYR A 300 -12.60 -15.36 -18.15
C TYR A 300 -11.14 -14.95 -17.88
N PRO A 301 -10.51 -15.42 -16.79
CA PRO A 301 -9.13 -15.04 -16.45
C PRO A 301 -8.09 -15.61 -17.43
N SER A 302 -8.41 -16.74 -18.07
CA SER A 302 -7.57 -17.50 -19.00
C SER A 302 -8.44 -18.35 -19.93
N ASP A 303 -7.81 -18.95 -20.93
CA ASP A 303 -8.49 -19.90 -21.82
C ASP A 303 -9.16 -21.03 -21.02
N ALA A 304 -10.37 -21.40 -21.43
CA ALA A 304 -11.24 -22.42 -20.81
C ALA A 304 -11.53 -22.28 -19.29
N VAL A 305 -11.20 -21.15 -18.66
CA VAL A 305 -11.52 -20.89 -17.24
C VAL A 305 -12.56 -19.79 -17.16
N TYR A 306 -13.66 -20.07 -16.46
CA TYR A 306 -14.77 -19.14 -16.25
C TYR A 306 -14.97 -18.88 -14.76
N TYR A 307 -15.03 -17.61 -14.37
CA TYR A 307 -15.46 -17.20 -13.03
C TYR A 307 -16.84 -16.57 -13.09
N ASN A 308 -17.77 -17.20 -12.38
CA ASN A 308 -19.13 -16.70 -12.19
C ASN A 308 -19.13 -15.36 -11.44
N TYR A 309 -20.21 -14.60 -11.58
CA TYR A 309 -20.34 -13.27 -10.99
C TYR A 309 -20.72 -13.27 -9.50
N PHE A 310 -20.99 -14.43 -8.90
CA PHE A 310 -21.27 -14.54 -7.46
C PHE A 310 -20.66 -15.81 -6.86
N THR A 311 -20.54 -15.78 -5.54
CA THR A 311 -20.11 -16.90 -4.70
C THR A 311 -21.19 -17.22 -3.67
N THR A 312 -21.12 -18.40 -3.06
CA THR A 312 -22.10 -18.85 -2.05
C THR A 312 -21.43 -19.27 -0.76
N LEU A 313 -22.24 -19.48 0.29
CA LEU A 313 -21.80 -20.03 1.56
C LEU A 313 -21.29 -21.48 1.41
N ASP A 314 -21.73 -22.24 0.40
CA ASP A 314 -21.14 -23.56 0.09
C ASP A 314 -19.64 -23.43 -0.18
N GLY A 315 -19.23 -22.44 -0.98
CA GLY A 315 -17.83 -22.18 -1.27
C GLY A 315 -17.01 -21.68 -0.06
N VAL A 316 -17.66 -21.25 1.03
CA VAL A 316 -16.98 -20.99 2.31
C VAL A 316 -16.70 -22.32 3.02
N MET A 317 -17.65 -23.25 3.01
CA MET A 317 -17.52 -24.57 3.62
C MET A 317 -16.52 -25.46 2.86
N GLU A 318 -16.51 -25.39 1.52
CA GLU A 318 -15.51 -26.08 0.69
C GLU A 318 -14.07 -25.66 0.99
N LYS A 319 -13.89 -24.45 1.53
CA LYS A 319 -12.58 -23.89 1.87
C LYS A 319 -12.20 -24.11 3.32
N GLU A 320 -13.07 -24.65 4.17
CA GLU A 320 -12.78 -24.82 5.60
C GLU A 320 -11.51 -25.67 5.79
N ASP A 321 -10.57 -25.11 6.55
CA ASP A 321 -9.40 -25.84 7.03
C ASP A 321 -9.16 -25.45 8.50
N PRO A 322 -9.55 -26.30 9.48
CA PRO A 322 -9.38 -26.02 10.90
C PRO A 322 -7.92 -25.86 11.34
N ASN A 323 -6.96 -26.36 10.55
CA ASN A 323 -5.54 -26.25 10.85
C ASN A 323 -4.91 -24.99 10.24
N ASN A 324 -5.65 -24.26 9.41
CA ASN A 324 -5.22 -23.01 8.81
C ASN A 324 -6.07 -21.86 9.35
N TRP A 325 -5.45 -20.99 10.14
CA TRP A 325 -6.11 -19.84 10.76
C TRP A 325 -6.84 -18.92 9.76
N GLU A 326 -6.45 -18.91 8.48
CA GLU A 326 -7.11 -18.13 7.42
C GLU A 326 -8.47 -18.71 7.02
N PHE A 327 -8.68 -20.02 7.22
CA PHE A 327 -9.83 -20.76 6.73
C PHE A 327 -10.61 -21.49 7.85
N VAL A 328 -10.46 -21.04 9.09
CA VAL A 328 -11.30 -21.51 10.20
C VAL A 328 -12.71 -20.94 10.05
N VAL A 329 -13.72 -21.80 9.96
CA VAL A 329 -15.13 -21.41 9.92
C VAL A 329 -15.74 -21.53 11.33
N PRO A 330 -16.34 -20.46 11.89
CA PRO A 330 -16.98 -20.53 13.21
C PRO A 330 -18.12 -21.55 13.26
N GLU A 331 -18.21 -22.29 14.36
CA GLU A 331 -19.19 -23.38 14.54
C GLU A 331 -20.63 -22.94 14.30
N LYS A 332 -21.01 -21.76 14.79
CA LYS A 332 -22.36 -21.20 14.57
C LYS A 332 -22.68 -20.98 13.09
N LEU A 333 -21.70 -20.60 12.27
CA LEU A 333 -21.91 -20.40 10.84
C LEU A 333 -22.13 -21.73 10.11
N LYS A 334 -21.47 -22.81 10.56
CA LYS A 334 -21.68 -24.17 10.07
C LYS A 334 -23.09 -24.69 10.40
N GLN A 335 -23.55 -24.47 11.63
CA GLN A 335 -24.92 -24.84 12.02
C GLN A 335 -25.99 -24.13 11.17
N LEU A 336 -25.83 -22.82 10.93
CA LEU A 336 -26.73 -22.06 10.05
C LEU A 336 -26.71 -22.59 8.61
N TYR A 337 -25.54 -23.02 8.14
CA TYR A 337 -25.36 -23.60 6.82
C TYR A 337 -26.00 -25.00 6.67
N GLU A 338 -25.82 -25.87 7.65
CA GLU A 338 -26.38 -27.22 7.67
C GLU A 338 -27.90 -27.20 7.75
N THR A 339 -28.45 -26.33 8.60
CA THR A 339 -29.90 -26.17 8.77
C THR A 339 -30.56 -25.30 7.71
N LYS A 340 -29.76 -24.62 6.86
CA LYS A 340 -30.22 -23.64 5.85
C LYS A 340 -31.08 -22.52 6.46
N ASP A 341 -30.83 -22.15 7.73
CA ASP A 341 -31.52 -21.04 8.41
C ASP A 341 -31.00 -19.67 7.95
N TYR A 342 -31.27 -19.36 6.70
CA TYR A 342 -30.86 -18.12 6.04
C TYR A 342 -31.89 -16.98 6.14
N GLY A 343 -33.07 -17.25 6.72
CA GLY A 343 -34.17 -16.28 6.81
C GLY A 343 -34.58 -15.71 5.43
N ARG A 344 -34.89 -14.41 5.41
CA ARG A 344 -35.30 -13.63 4.22
C ARG A 344 -34.14 -13.30 3.26
N TYR A 345 -32.91 -13.61 3.65
CA TYR A 345 -31.70 -13.25 2.88
C TYR A 345 -31.31 -14.31 1.85
N ALA A 346 -31.96 -15.47 1.90
CA ALA A 346 -31.70 -16.57 0.98
C ALA A 346 -32.00 -16.18 -0.47
N SER A 347 -31.18 -16.69 -1.38
CA SER A 347 -31.48 -16.78 -2.81
C SER A 347 -31.87 -18.20 -3.17
N THR A 348 -32.32 -18.39 -4.42
CA THR A 348 -32.61 -19.69 -5.00
C THR A 348 -31.62 -19.98 -6.12
N ASP A 349 -31.09 -21.19 -6.18
CA ASP A 349 -30.28 -21.65 -7.32
C ASP A 349 -31.16 -22.06 -8.52
N GLU A 350 -30.54 -22.44 -9.64
CA GLU A 350 -31.26 -22.87 -10.85
C GLU A 350 -32.12 -24.13 -10.65
N LYS A 351 -31.85 -24.91 -9.61
CA LYS A 351 -32.56 -26.15 -9.27
C LYS A 351 -33.67 -25.94 -8.23
N GLY A 352 -33.87 -24.71 -7.75
CA GLY A 352 -34.86 -24.39 -6.73
C GLY A 352 -34.36 -24.53 -5.29
N ASN A 353 -33.07 -24.80 -5.06
CA ASN A 353 -32.53 -24.96 -3.70
C ASN A 353 -32.22 -23.60 -3.07
N LYS A 354 -32.41 -23.54 -1.74
CA LYS A 354 -32.08 -22.38 -0.93
C LYS A 354 -30.55 -22.23 -0.80
N ILE A 355 -30.02 -21.11 -1.25
CA ILE A 355 -28.59 -20.76 -1.19
C ILE A 355 -28.38 -19.41 -0.50
N MET A 356 -27.20 -19.20 0.08
CA MET A 356 -26.78 -17.91 0.62
C MET A 356 -25.65 -17.36 -0.25
N LYS A 357 -25.91 -16.30 -1.02
CA LYS A 357 -24.87 -15.61 -1.81
C LYS A 357 -23.99 -14.81 -0.86
N THR A 358 -22.67 -14.85 -1.04
CA THR A 358 -21.70 -14.22 -0.14
C THR A 358 -21.08 -12.96 -0.75
N CYS A 359 -20.43 -13.10 -1.90
CA CYS A 359 -19.84 -11.98 -2.65
C CYS A 359 -20.27 -12.00 -4.12
N PHE A 360 -20.13 -10.86 -4.80
CA PHE A 360 -20.39 -10.71 -6.22
C PHE A 360 -19.38 -9.80 -6.93
N LEU A 361 -19.36 -9.89 -8.27
CA LEU A 361 -18.46 -9.17 -9.15
C LEU A 361 -19.20 -8.12 -9.99
N THR A 362 -18.63 -6.93 -10.10
CA THR A 362 -19.07 -5.87 -11.04
C THR A 362 -17.91 -5.43 -11.93
N ASN A 363 -18.19 -4.84 -13.09
CA ASN A 363 -17.17 -4.24 -13.97
C ASN A 363 -16.93 -2.74 -13.68
N THR A 364 -17.17 -2.31 -12.45
CA THR A 364 -16.87 -0.95 -11.98
C THR A 364 -15.36 -0.75 -11.80
N ASP A 365 -14.92 0.51 -11.92
CA ASP A 365 -13.53 0.94 -11.83
C ASP A 365 -13.21 1.46 -10.42
N ILE A 366 -12.48 0.66 -9.64
CA ILE A 366 -12.07 1.01 -8.28
C ILE A 366 -10.55 0.87 -8.11
N THR A 367 -10.03 1.58 -7.11
CA THR A 367 -8.64 1.46 -6.63
C THR A 367 -8.59 1.64 -5.11
N GLY A 368 -7.39 1.59 -4.52
CA GLY A 368 -7.14 1.84 -3.11
C GLY A 368 -7.81 3.13 -2.63
N GLY A 369 -8.57 3.02 -1.54
CA GLY A 369 -9.43 4.10 -1.02
C GLY A 369 -10.92 3.85 -1.22
N ASN A 370 -11.33 2.90 -2.07
CA ASN A 370 -12.73 2.52 -2.27
C ASN A 370 -13.20 1.37 -1.35
N SER A 371 -12.34 0.83 -0.48
CA SER A 371 -12.74 -0.21 0.47
C SER A 371 -13.83 0.33 1.41
N GLY A 372 -14.97 -0.35 1.44
CA GLY A 372 -16.17 0.08 2.17
C GLY A 372 -17.16 0.92 1.36
N SER A 373 -16.87 1.25 0.09
CA SER A 373 -17.78 2.03 -0.75
C SER A 373 -19.12 1.29 -0.98
N PRO A 374 -20.27 1.99 -0.87
CA PRO A 374 -21.57 1.40 -1.14
C PRO A 374 -21.75 1.08 -2.63
N VAL A 375 -22.27 -0.10 -2.92
CA VAL A 375 -22.70 -0.51 -4.27
C VAL A 375 -24.22 -0.36 -4.33
N LEU A 376 -24.70 0.47 -5.25
CA LEU A 376 -26.11 0.81 -5.37
C LEU A 376 -26.73 0.20 -6.64
N ASP A 377 -28.00 -0.20 -6.56
CA ASP A 377 -28.78 -0.60 -7.73
C ASP A 377 -29.27 0.61 -8.55
N GLY A 378 -30.04 0.35 -9.63
CA GLY A 378 -30.59 1.39 -10.50
C GLY A 378 -31.63 2.31 -9.83
N TYR A 379 -32.07 1.99 -8.61
CA TYR A 379 -33.01 2.77 -7.81
C TYR A 379 -32.31 3.46 -6.62
N GLY A 380 -31.00 3.27 -6.46
CA GLY A 380 -30.22 3.84 -5.36
C GLY A 380 -30.25 3.02 -4.06
N ASN A 381 -30.74 1.78 -4.09
CA ASN A 381 -30.73 0.90 -2.92
C ASN A 381 -29.36 0.22 -2.76
N LEU A 382 -28.91 0.06 -1.52
CA LEU A 382 -27.66 -0.64 -1.21
C LEU A 382 -27.78 -2.14 -1.51
N ILE A 383 -26.92 -2.65 -2.40
CA ILE A 383 -26.86 -4.07 -2.76
C ILE A 383 -25.55 -4.76 -2.34
N GLY A 384 -24.55 -3.99 -1.93
CA GLY A 384 -23.30 -4.54 -1.42
C GLY A 384 -22.29 -3.48 -1.02
N LEU A 385 -21.13 -3.94 -0.55
CA LEU A 385 -20.01 -3.09 -0.16
C LEU A 385 -18.76 -3.55 -0.91
N ALA A 386 -18.13 -2.65 -1.67
CA ALA A 386 -16.87 -2.95 -2.34
C ALA A 386 -15.77 -3.15 -1.30
N PHE A 387 -14.97 -4.21 -1.42
CA PHE A 387 -13.87 -4.44 -0.48
C PHE A 387 -12.54 -4.77 -1.15
N ASP A 388 -12.56 -5.28 -2.39
CA ASP A 388 -11.32 -5.63 -3.11
C ASP A 388 -11.53 -5.62 -4.64
N GLY A 389 -10.46 -5.81 -5.40
CA GLY A 389 -10.48 -6.08 -6.84
C GLY A 389 -9.83 -7.43 -7.16
N ASN A 390 -10.20 -8.04 -8.29
CA ASN A 390 -9.54 -9.28 -8.71
C ASN A 390 -8.07 -9.04 -9.09
N TRP A 391 -7.27 -10.10 -9.14
CA TRP A 391 -5.82 -9.98 -9.36
C TRP A 391 -5.46 -9.32 -10.70
N GLU A 392 -6.24 -9.56 -11.75
CA GLU A 392 -6.07 -8.91 -13.05
C GLU A 392 -6.38 -7.42 -13.02
N ALA A 393 -7.12 -6.94 -12.01
CA ALA A 393 -7.37 -5.51 -11.77
C ALA A 393 -6.19 -4.74 -11.19
N MET A 394 -5.11 -5.41 -10.77
CA MET A 394 -3.96 -4.73 -10.14
C MET A 394 -3.22 -3.77 -11.10
N SER A 395 -3.48 -3.81 -12.42
CA SER A 395 -2.99 -2.81 -13.38
C SER A 395 -3.88 -1.58 -13.54
N GLY A 396 -5.07 -1.54 -12.92
CA GLY A 396 -6.10 -0.51 -13.11
C GLY A 396 -5.61 0.92 -12.89
N ASP A 397 -4.67 1.11 -11.97
CA ASP A 397 -4.03 2.41 -11.69
C ASP A 397 -3.25 3.00 -12.87
N ILE A 398 -2.97 2.20 -13.91
CA ILE A 398 -2.21 2.62 -15.10
C ILE A 398 -2.99 2.33 -16.39
N ALA A 399 -3.71 1.21 -16.42
CA ALA A 399 -4.49 0.75 -17.56
C ALA A 399 -5.72 -0.05 -17.08
N PHE A 400 -6.90 0.52 -17.34
CA PHE A 400 -8.16 -0.17 -17.14
C PHE A 400 -8.41 -1.17 -18.28
N GLU A 401 -8.78 -2.41 -17.95
CA GLU A 401 -8.99 -3.49 -18.91
C GLU A 401 -10.40 -4.07 -18.75
N THR A 402 -11.29 -3.73 -19.69
CA THR A 402 -12.74 -3.97 -19.58
C THR A 402 -13.09 -5.44 -19.48
N GLU A 403 -12.31 -6.31 -20.11
CA GLU A 403 -12.59 -7.75 -20.14
C GLU A 403 -12.20 -8.46 -18.85
N LEU A 404 -11.16 -7.98 -18.16
CA LEU A 404 -10.56 -8.68 -17.03
C LEU A 404 -10.86 -8.06 -15.67
N GLN A 405 -11.00 -6.74 -15.58
CA GLN A 405 -11.06 -6.07 -14.28
C GLN A 405 -12.45 -6.14 -13.68
N ARG A 406 -12.52 -6.57 -12.43
CA ARG A 406 -13.73 -6.72 -11.65
C ARG A 406 -13.53 -6.19 -10.23
N THR A 407 -14.51 -5.43 -9.77
CA THR A 407 -14.67 -5.10 -8.35
C THR A 407 -15.29 -6.29 -7.64
N ILE A 408 -14.74 -6.63 -6.47
CA ILE A 408 -15.25 -7.66 -5.56
C ILE A 408 -16.01 -6.97 -4.42
N SER A 409 -17.28 -7.32 -4.28
CA SER A 409 -18.19 -6.75 -3.30
C SER A 409 -18.82 -7.84 -2.45
N VAL A 410 -19.00 -7.58 -1.17
CA VAL A 410 -19.82 -8.45 -0.30
C VAL A 410 -21.29 -8.13 -0.58
N ASP A 411 -22.11 -9.17 -0.73
CA ASP A 411 -23.55 -9.05 -0.95
C ASP A 411 -24.23 -8.55 0.33
N ILE A 412 -25.08 -7.53 0.23
CA ILE A 412 -25.72 -6.94 1.42
C ILE A 412 -26.59 -7.96 2.16
N ARG A 413 -27.15 -8.95 1.46
CA ARG A 413 -27.92 -10.03 2.08
C ARG A 413 -27.05 -10.91 2.97
N TYR A 414 -25.80 -11.14 2.58
CA TYR A 414 -24.84 -11.86 3.43
C TYR A 414 -24.50 -11.06 4.68
N VAL A 415 -24.27 -9.74 4.53
CA VAL A 415 -24.02 -8.85 5.67
C VAL A 415 -25.21 -8.88 6.65
N LEU A 416 -26.43 -8.71 6.15
CA LEU A 416 -27.64 -8.76 6.98
C LEU A 416 -27.86 -10.14 7.61
N PHE A 417 -27.59 -11.23 6.88
CA PHE A 417 -27.62 -12.59 7.42
C PHE A 417 -26.64 -12.77 8.58
N ILE A 418 -25.41 -12.24 8.47
CA ILE A 418 -24.44 -12.29 9.56
C ILE A 418 -24.91 -11.46 10.75
N ILE A 419 -25.46 -10.26 10.54
CA ILE A 419 -25.96 -9.39 11.62
C ILE A 419 -27.15 -10.05 12.34
N ASP A 420 -28.12 -10.57 11.60
CA ASP A 420 -29.35 -11.18 12.12
C ASP A 420 -29.08 -12.57 12.72
N LYS A 421 -28.71 -13.54 11.89
CA LYS A 421 -28.67 -14.96 12.26
C LYS A 421 -27.41 -15.34 13.02
N PHE A 422 -26.26 -14.82 12.60
CA PHE A 422 -24.99 -15.15 13.23
C PHE A 422 -24.73 -14.32 14.50
N ALA A 423 -24.94 -13.00 14.47
CA ALA A 423 -24.65 -12.12 15.61
C ALA A 423 -25.85 -11.87 16.52
N GLY A 424 -27.09 -12.02 16.03
CA GLY A 424 -28.30 -11.76 16.84
C GLY A 424 -28.59 -10.28 17.08
N ALA A 425 -28.01 -9.38 16.29
CA ALA A 425 -28.06 -7.93 16.50
C ALA A 425 -29.36 -7.31 15.94
N GLN A 426 -30.50 -7.68 16.52
CA GLN A 426 -31.84 -7.25 16.07
C GLN A 426 -32.04 -5.74 16.09
N ASN A 427 -31.37 -5.03 17.01
CA ASN A 427 -31.43 -3.56 17.08
C ASN A 427 -30.98 -2.91 15.77
N LEU A 428 -29.94 -3.45 15.10
CA LEU A 428 -29.47 -2.93 13.82
C LEU A 428 -30.44 -3.26 12.68
N ILE A 429 -31.01 -4.48 12.69
CA ILE A 429 -31.99 -4.89 11.68
C ILE A 429 -33.26 -4.02 11.76
N GLN A 430 -33.70 -3.66 12.97
CA GLN A 430 -34.87 -2.82 13.18
C GLN A 430 -34.61 -1.33 12.88
N GLU A 431 -33.37 -0.88 13.00
CA GLU A 431 -32.97 0.49 12.64
C GLU A 431 -32.96 0.72 11.11
N MET A 432 -32.66 -0.32 10.34
CA MET A 432 -32.56 -0.23 8.88
C MET A 432 -33.91 -0.44 8.18
N THR A 433 -34.20 0.39 7.18
CA THR A 433 -35.29 0.15 6.22
C THR A 433 -34.82 -0.84 5.15
N ILE A 434 -35.34 -2.07 5.17
CA ILE A 434 -35.01 -3.11 4.19
C ILE A 434 -36.11 -3.19 3.13
N ILE A 435 -35.74 -2.91 1.89
CA ILE A 435 -36.60 -3.05 0.70
C ILE A 435 -36.58 -4.52 0.26
N GLU A 436 -37.76 -5.08 -0.07
CA GLU A 436 -37.94 -6.48 -0.52
C GLU A 436 -37.87 -6.64 -2.04
#